data_AF-A0A1Q3GZ33-F1
#
_entry.id   AF-A0A1Q3GZ33-F1
#
_cell.length_a   1.000
_cell.length_b   1.000
_cell.length_c   1.000
_cell.angle_alpha   90.00
_cell.angle_beta   90.00
_cell.angle_gamma   90.00
#
_symmetry.space_group_name_H-M   'P 1'
#
loop_
_entity.id
_entity.type
_entity.pdbx_description
1 polymer ?
#
loop_
_entity_poly.entity_id
_entity_poly.type
_entity_poly.pdbx_seq_one_letter_code
_entity_poly.pdbx_strand_id
1 'polypeptide(L)'
;MNNHDYLLTDEEAINKLKTLITSGEEENIKLALTLYENGGQPPALFTHLLAIWSFYDFEEIQEQAKELIEDHLTTEFERFWFKNRLYEPLLEFKECEITERLENTFSWEVIDTHALANLMLQFAGRAGAFCLKHQTNDNYAILQQIYAPHAHNLSFNSYDLETLPTEVGLFVDTERLVLSHNKFTNIPDSLANLTNLQSIELEGTPLSQEALLKLEKFFPKAMADYYVQLGYEAFDEKDFKQAIKLLAKSLALNPGNPHYLNTQGINYLCNKDFDQAIAHFEQGIEAGLEPATGMYNIACTFSRKKEKSKLLRFLKDTIELDTYFKGQAASDEDFAAYWQDADFIALIKE
;
A
#
# COMPACT_ATOMS: atom_id res chain seq x y z
N MET A 1 10.28 38.86 40.36
CA MET A 1 9.86 38.28 39.08
C MET A 1 8.51 37.66 39.32
N ASN A 2 7.48 38.14 38.63
CA ASN A 2 6.19 37.44 38.65
C ASN A 2 6.46 36.07 38.04
N ASN A 3 6.11 34.99 38.74
CA ASN A 3 6.37 33.62 38.30
C ASN A 3 5.53 33.22 37.07
N HIS A 4 4.77 34.18 36.50
CA HIS A 4 3.78 34.00 35.46
C HIS A 4 4.31 34.22 34.02
N ASP A 5 5.52 34.76 33.85
CA ASP A 5 6.07 35.10 32.51
C ASP A 5 7.46 34.48 32.27
N TYR A 6 7.80 33.42 32.99
CA TYR A 6 9.15 32.85 32.95
C TYR A 6 9.55 32.32 31.57
N LEU A 7 8.60 31.82 30.78
CA LEU A 7 8.85 31.30 29.44
C LEU A 7 9.23 32.38 28.43
N LEU A 8 8.99 33.68 28.72
CA LEU A 8 9.43 34.76 27.83
C LEU A 8 10.95 34.97 27.84
N THR A 9 11.64 34.44 28.85
CA THR A 9 13.08 34.67 29.05
C THR A 9 13.89 33.39 29.28
N ASP A 10 13.24 32.27 29.58
CA ASP A 10 13.88 30.99 29.88
C ASP A 10 13.80 30.03 28.68
N GLU A 11 14.86 30.04 27.87
CA GLU A 11 14.99 29.17 26.70
C GLU A 11 15.09 27.68 27.09
N GLU A 12 15.67 27.37 28.26
CA GLU A 12 15.74 25.99 28.74
C GLU A 12 14.35 25.44 29.06
N ALA A 13 13.50 26.26 29.68
CA ALA A 13 12.11 25.90 29.94
C ALA A 13 11.31 25.72 28.65
N ILE A 14 11.48 26.60 27.65
CA ILE A 14 10.85 26.43 26.33
C ILE A 14 11.26 25.09 25.71
N ASN A 15 12.56 24.77 25.71
CA ASN A 15 13.05 23.52 25.12
C ASN A 15 12.52 22.29 25.84
N LYS A 16 12.39 22.32 27.17
CA LYS A 16 11.73 21.26 27.95
C LYS A 16 10.27 21.07 27.55
N LEU A 17 9.52 22.15 27.32
CA LEU A 17 8.14 22.06 26.84
C LEU A 17 8.07 21.46 25.44
N LYS A 18 8.97 21.84 24.53
CA LYS A 18 9.06 21.22 23.21
C LYS A 18 9.30 19.71 23.33
N THR A 19 10.24 19.28 24.18
CA THR A 19 10.50 17.86 24.42
C THR A 19 9.29 17.11 24.98
N LEU A 20 8.54 17.71 25.91
CA LEU A 20 7.30 17.10 26.41
C LEU A 20 6.27 16.92 25.28
N ILE A 21 6.09 17.93 24.43
CA ILE A 21 5.13 17.87 23.31
C ILE A 21 5.57 16.81 22.28
N THR A 22 6.84 16.84 21.88
CA THR A 22 7.42 15.87 20.93
C THR A 22 7.53 14.45 21.51
N SER A 23 7.19 14.21 22.77
CA SER A 23 7.05 12.84 23.28
C SER A 23 5.80 12.14 22.71
N GLY A 24 4.76 12.90 22.35
CA GLY A 24 3.46 12.38 21.91
C GLY A 24 2.62 11.74 23.02
N GLU A 25 3.18 11.58 24.21
CA GLU A 25 2.48 11.00 25.37
C GLU A 25 1.46 12.00 25.91
N GLU A 26 0.23 11.53 26.11
CA GLU A 26 -0.92 12.34 26.54
C GLU A 26 -0.61 13.16 27.81
N GLU A 27 -0.05 12.52 28.83
CA GLU A 27 0.28 13.16 30.11
C GLU A 27 1.36 14.24 29.98
N ASN A 28 2.35 14.02 29.09
CA ASN A 28 3.40 15.00 28.85
C ASN A 28 2.85 16.22 28.10
N ILE A 29 1.96 16.01 27.13
CA ILE A 29 1.31 17.10 26.40
C ILE A 29 0.41 17.90 27.35
N LYS A 30 -0.44 17.26 28.17
CA LYS A 30 -1.28 17.95 29.17
C LYS A 30 -0.43 18.79 30.14
N LEU A 31 0.68 18.24 30.62
CA LEU A 31 1.63 18.96 31.46
C LEU A 31 2.21 20.17 30.72
N ALA A 32 2.62 20.00 29.47
CA ALA A 32 3.18 21.07 28.67
C ALA A 32 2.18 22.22 28.45
N LEU A 33 0.92 21.92 28.14
CA LEU A 33 -0.15 22.91 27.98
C LEU A 33 -0.39 23.70 29.27
N THR A 34 -0.44 23.00 30.41
CA THR A 34 -0.62 23.63 31.73
C THR A 34 0.53 24.57 32.09
N LEU A 35 1.77 24.16 31.81
CA LEU A 35 2.96 24.99 32.05
C LEU A 35 3.01 26.20 31.11
N TYR A 36 2.58 26.03 29.85
CA TYR A 36 2.49 27.12 28.88
C TYR A 36 1.51 28.21 29.32
N GLU A 37 0.31 27.80 29.73
CA GLU A 37 -0.75 28.70 30.22
C GLU A 37 -0.27 29.60 31.36
N ASN A 38 0.51 29.04 32.29
CA ASN A 38 1.00 29.74 33.46
C ASN A 38 2.34 30.48 33.26
N GLY A 39 2.93 30.42 32.06
CA GLY A 39 4.32 30.80 31.83
C GLY A 39 4.58 31.98 30.90
N GLY A 40 3.54 32.64 30.38
CA GLY A 40 3.67 33.89 29.60
C GLY A 40 3.66 33.70 28.07
N GLN A 41 3.13 32.58 27.58
CA GLN A 41 2.77 32.33 26.18
C GLN A 41 3.81 32.78 25.10
N PRO A 42 5.04 32.24 25.09
CA PRO A 42 6.05 32.65 24.11
C PRO A 42 5.67 32.26 22.66
N PRO A 43 5.95 33.11 21.67
CA PRO A 43 5.73 32.79 20.25
C PRO A 43 6.50 31.55 19.77
N ALA A 44 7.62 31.21 20.41
CA ALA A 44 8.46 30.07 20.05
C ALA A 44 7.79 28.69 20.20
N LEU A 45 6.63 28.61 20.86
CA LEU A 45 5.83 27.39 21.00
C LEU A 45 4.58 27.37 20.10
N PHE A 46 4.35 28.44 19.33
CA PHE A 46 3.17 28.55 18.47
C PHE A 46 3.00 27.34 17.54
N THR A 47 4.06 26.92 16.85
CA THR A 47 4.03 25.73 15.97
C THR A 47 3.64 24.46 16.71
N HIS A 48 4.07 24.29 17.96
CA HIS A 48 3.81 23.07 18.73
C HIS A 48 2.35 23.01 19.16
N LEU A 49 1.81 24.14 19.62
CA LEU A 49 0.39 24.26 19.98
C LEU A 49 -0.52 24.13 18.75
N LEU A 50 -0.12 24.74 17.64
CA LEU A 50 -0.81 24.60 16.35
C LEU A 50 -0.87 23.14 15.89
N ALA A 51 0.22 22.39 16.04
CA ALA A 51 0.27 20.97 15.71
C ALA A 51 -0.63 20.12 16.63
N ILE A 52 -0.62 20.41 17.94
CA ILE A 52 -1.51 19.74 18.90
C ILE A 52 -2.97 19.98 18.51
N TRP A 53 -3.35 21.26 18.36
CA TRP A 53 -4.70 21.65 17.96
C TRP A 53 -5.16 20.95 16.68
N SER A 54 -4.27 20.85 15.69
CA SER A 54 -4.65 20.37 14.35
C SER A 54 -4.63 18.85 14.21
N PHE A 55 -3.75 18.14 14.92
CA PHE A 55 -3.40 16.75 14.57
C PHE A 55 -3.47 15.75 15.71
N TYR A 56 -3.59 16.20 16.96
CA TYR A 56 -3.55 15.27 18.09
C TYR A 56 -4.86 14.50 18.25
N ASP A 57 -4.78 13.20 18.55
CA ASP A 57 -5.93 12.27 18.55
C ASP A 57 -6.95 12.47 19.69
N PHE A 58 -6.78 13.48 20.55
CA PHE A 58 -7.64 13.72 21.72
C PHE A 58 -8.29 15.11 21.71
N GLU A 59 -9.61 15.15 21.51
CA GLU A 59 -10.41 16.37 21.36
C GLU A 59 -10.25 17.35 22.54
N GLU A 60 -10.21 16.86 23.78
CA GLU A 60 -10.00 17.70 24.97
C GLU A 60 -8.67 18.47 24.92
N ILE A 61 -7.60 17.79 24.48
CA ILE A 61 -6.26 18.38 24.35
C ILE A 61 -6.21 19.33 23.14
N GLN A 62 -6.89 18.99 22.05
CA GLN A 62 -6.99 19.87 20.87
C GLN A 62 -7.68 21.19 21.23
N GLU A 63 -8.79 21.15 21.96
CA GLU A 63 -9.53 22.36 22.35
C GLU A 63 -8.71 23.19 23.35
N GLN A 64 -8.03 22.56 24.31
CA GLN A 64 -7.12 23.28 25.20
C GLN A 64 -6.00 23.99 24.43
N ALA A 65 -5.37 23.32 23.46
CA ALA A 65 -4.31 23.94 22.65
C ALA A 65 -4.84 25.10 21.80
N LYS A 66 -6.07 24.99 21.28
CA LYS A 66 -6.77 26.03 20.52
C LYS A 66 -7.05 27.27 21.37
N GLU A 67 -7.59 27.09 22.58
CA GLU A 67 -7.84 28.19 23.52
C GLU A 67 -6.54 28.97 23.82
N LEU A 68 -5.42 28.26 23.96
CA LEU A 68 -4.11 28.86 24.26
C LEU A 68 -3.50 29.66 23.10
N ILE A 69 -3.87 29.37 21.85
CA ILE A 69 -3.37 30.08 20.66
C ILE A 69 -4.36 31.08 20.08
N GLU A 70 -5.62 31.10 20.53
CA GLU A 70 -6.70 31.89 19.93
C GLU A 70 -6.33 33.39 19.82
N ASP A 71 -5.75 33.96 20.87
CA ASP A 71 -5.30 35.36 20.91
C ASP A 71 -4.14 35.66 19.93
N HIS A 72 -3.46 34.63 19.42
CA HIS A 72 -2.36 34.72 18.45
C HIS A 72 -2.81 34.47 17.00
N LEU A 73 -4.04 33.98 16.78
CA LEU A 73 -4.58 33.71 15.46
C LEU A 73 -5.09 34.99 14.80
N THR A 74 -4.24 35.64 14.01
CA THR A 74 -4.68 36.76 13.18
C THR A 74 -5.65 36.30 12.08
N THR A 75 -6.58 37.18 11.66
CA THR A 75 -7.50 36.87 10.55
C THR A 75 -6.77 36.49 9.26
N GLU A 76 -5.56 37.02 9.04
CA GLU A 76 -4.73 36.65 7.89
C GLU A 76 -4.23 35.21 8.01
N PHE A 77 -3.76 34.84 9.20
CA PHE A 77 -3.29 33.48 9.50
C PHE A 77 -4.42 32.46 9.34
N GLU A 78 -5.59 32.70 9.93
CA GLU A 78 -6.73 31.81 9.81
C GLU A 78 -7.12 31.59 8.36
N ARG A 79 -7.21 32.68 7.57
CA ARG A 79 -7.51 32.57 6.13
C ARG A 79 -6.48 31.72 5.40
N PHE A 80 -5.20 31.87 5.73
CA PHE A 80 -4.15 31.03 5.16
C PHE A 80 -4.30 29.56 5.59
N TRP A 81 -4.47 29.30 6.88
CA TRP A 81 -4.57 27.95 7.44
C TRP A 81 -5.76 27.18 6.84
N PHE A 82 -6.92 27.83 6.78
CA PHE A 82 -8.12 27.27 6.18
C PHE A 82 -7.99 27.07 4.66
N LYS A 83 -7.39 28.03 3.95
CA LYS A 83 -7.14 27.93 2.50
C LYS A 83 -6.24 26.74 2.15
N ASN A 84 -5.25 26.44 2.99
CA ASN A 84 -4.34 25.32 2.78
C ASN A 84 -4.86 23.98 3.32
N ARG A 85 -6.05 23.96 3.95
CA ARG A 85 -6.73 22.73 4.40
C ARG A 85 -5.84 21.84 5.27
N LEU A 86 -5.02 22.45 6.13
CA LEU A 86 -4.13 21.76 7.07
C LEU A 86 -4.82 21.35 8.40
N TYR A 87 -6.14 21.47 8.48
CA TYR A 87 -6.97 21.16 9.65
C TYR A 87 -8.02 20.08 9.35
N GLU A 88 -8.13 19.66 8.08
CA GLU A 88 -9.11 18.69 7.63
C GLU A 88 -8.62 17.25 7.87
N PRO A 89 -9.51 16.23 7.82
CA PRO A 89 -9.10 14.84 8.01
C PRO A 89 -8.00 14.46 7.03
N LEU A 90 -6.77 14.38 7.53
CA LEU A 90 -5.59 14.27 6.67
C LEU A 90 -5.63 13.00 5.80
N LEU A 91 -6.27 11.94 6.30
CA LEU A 91 -6.47 10.64 5.64
C LEU A 91 -7.06 10.71 4.23
N GLU A 92 -7.76 11.79 3.88
CA GLU A 92 -8.34 11.97 2.53
C GLU A 92 -7.31 12.40 1.47
N PHE A 93 -6.15 12.91 1.89
CA PHE A 93 -5.13 13.45 0.99
C PHE A 93 -4.00 12.47 0.73
N LYS A 94 -3.38 12.56 -0.45
CA LYS A 94 -2.12 11.86 -0.75
C LYS A 94 -0.95 12.52 -0.01
N GLU A 95 0.13 11.77 0.21
CA GLU A 95 1.33 12.30 0.87
C GLU A 95 2.00 13.45 0.10
N CYS A 96 2.03 13.39 -1.23
CA CYS A 96 2.51 14.50 -2.06
C CYS A 96 1.65 15.77 -1.93
N GLU A 97 0.34 15.65 -1.75
CA GLU A 97 -0.57 16.78 -1.55
C GLU A 97 -0.36 17.42 -0.17
N ILE A 98 -0.14 16.61 0.87
CA ILE A 98 0.25 17.11 2.20
C ILE A 98 1.59 17.84 2.12
N THR A 99 2.55 17.27 1.38
CA THR A 99 3.85 17.91 1.15
C THR A 99 3.68 19.29 0.53
N GLU A 100 2.90 19.43 -0.54
CA GLU A 100 2.62 20.74 -1.17
C GLU A 100 2.02 21.76 -0.19
N ARG A 101 1.14 21.32 0.71
CA ARG A 101 0.53 22.20 1.73
C ARG A 101 1.53 22.65 2.79
N LEU A 102 2.41 21.75 3.22
CA LEU A 102 3.50 22.09 4.14
C LEU A 102 4.51 23.03 3.48
N GLU A 103 4.80 22.89 2.18
CA GLU A 103 5.66 23.84 1.46
C GLU A 103 5.10 25.27 1.50
N ASN A 104 3.77 25.43 1.51
CA ASN A 104 3.15 26.75 1.63
C ASN A 104 3.39 27.40 3.01
N THR A 105 3.66 26.63 4.07
CA THR A 105 3.88 27.18 5.42
C THR A 105 5.23 27.86 5.58
N PHE A 106 6.20 27.63 4.67
CA PHE A 106 7.46 28.39 4.65
C PHE A 106 7.26 29.90 4.46
N SER A 107 6.10 30.32 3.93
CA SER A 107 5.76 31.75 3.82
C SER A 107 5.43 32.43 5.15
N TRP A 108 5.34 31.67 6.26
CA TRP A 108 4.98 32.16 7.59
C TRP A 108 6.14 32.04 8.57
N GLU A 109 6.75 33.18 8.92
CA GLU A 109 7.94 33.24 9.80
C GLU A 109 7.70 32.61 11.19
N VAL A 110 6.48 32.66 11.70
CA VAL A 110 6.11 32.09 13.01
C VAL A 110 5.98 30.55 12.99
N ILE A 111 5.91 29.94 11.81
CA ILE A 111 5.82 28.48 11.66
C ILE A 111 7.20 27.90 11.40
N ASP A 112 7.68 27.09 12.33
CA ASP A 112 8.73 26.12 12.03
C ASP A 112 8.12 24.95 11.24
N THR A 113 8.24 25.03 9.90
CA THR A 113 7.63 24.06 9.00
C THR A 113 8.19 22.64 9.22
N HIS A 114 9.46 22.50 9.60
CA HIS A 114 10.06 21.21 9.87
C HIS A 114 9.54 20.61 11.18
N ALA A 115 9.42 21.42 12.24
CA ALA A 115 8.82 20.98 13.50
C ALA A 115 7.34 20.60 13.30
N LEU A 116 6.59 21.39 12.52
CA LEU A 116 5.20 21.09 12.18
C LEU A 116 5.05 19.74 11.47
N ALA A 117 5.90 19.47 10.47
CA ALA A 117 5.86 18.22 9.72
C ALA A 117 6.20 17.01 10.59
N ASN A 118 7.22 17.11 11.46
CA ASN A 118 7.58 16.05 12.40
C ASN A 118 6.45 15.75 13.39
N LEU A 119 5.80 16.78 13.94
CA LEU A 119 4.66 16.61 14.86
C LEU A 119 3.43 16.06 14.13
N MET A 120 3.15 16.47 12.90
CA MET A 120 2.10 15.90 12.07
C MET A 120 2.34 14.41 11.81
N LEU A 121 3.60 14.02 11.55
CA LEU A 121 3.98 12.62 11.37
C LEU A 121 3.79 11.82 12.65
N GLN A 122 4.18 12.36 13.78
CA GLN A 122 4.04 11.71 15.06
C GLN A 122 2.57 11.56 15.49
N PHE A 123 1.75 12.60 15.32
CA PHE A 123 0.39 12.63 15.83
C PHE A 123 -0.62 11.97 14.90
N ALA A 124 -0.42 12.10 13.58
CA ALA A 124 -1.39 11.63 12.59
C ALA A 124 -0.83 10.58 11.62
N GLY A 125 0.46 10.23 11.70
CA GLY A 125 1.11 9.31 10.76
C GLY A 125 1.25 9.90 9.35
N ARG A 126 1.20 11.23 9.20
CA ARG A 126 1.17 11.94 7.91
C ARG A 126 2.34 12.90 7.74
N ALA A 127 2.64 13.30 6.50
CA ALA A 127 3.82 14.11 6.13
C ALA A 127 5.15 13.36 6.13
N GLY A 128 5.12 12.03 6.08
CA GLY A 128 6.31 11.21 5.91
C GLY A 128 7.09 11.58 4.64
N ALA A 129 6.38 11.91 3.55
CA ALA A 129 7.01 12.34 2.30
C ALA A 129 7.79 13.65 2.46
N PHE A 130 7.17 14.65 3.10
CA PHE A 130 7.82 15.92 3.39
C PHE A 130 9.05 15.70 4.28
N CYS A 131 8.89 14.90 5.35
CA CYS A 131 9.95 14.66 6.32
C CYS A 131 11.19 14.04 5.68
N LEU A 132 11.01 13.04 4.80
CA LEU A 132 12.10 12.39 4.06
C LEU A 132 12.73 13.33 3.04
N LYS A 133 11.93 14.08 2.28
CA LYS A 133 12.41 14.99 1.23
C LYS A 133 13.26 16.14 1.80
N HIS A 134 12.84 16.69 2.94
CA HIS A 134 13.52 17.80 3.60
C HIS A 134 14.51 17.37 4.68
N GLN A 135 14.68 16.07 4.90
CA GLN A 135 15.59 15.51 5.92
C GLN A 135 15.36 16.15 7.29
N THR A 136 14.10 16.26 7.68
CA THR A 136 13.68 16.98 8.89
C THR A 136 14.14 16.29 10.18
N ASN A 137 14.57 15.03 10.08
CA ASN A 137 15.16 14.21 11.13
C ASN A 137 16.00 13.09 10.47
N ASP A 138 16.65 12.25 11.27
CA ASP A 138 17.30 11.03 10.78
C ASP A 138 16.30 10.11 10.06
N ASN A 139 16.70 9.53 8.93
CA ASN A 139 15.83 8.68 8.12
C ASN A 139 15.27 7.50 8.91
N TYR A 140 16.06 6.89 9.81
CA TYR A 140 15.57 5.78 10.62
C TYR A 140 14.47 6.25 11.57
N ALA A 141 14.64 7.40 12.21
CA ALA A 141 13.61 7.98 13.09
C ALA A 141 12.31 8.32 12.32
N ILE A 142 12.42 8.87 11.11
CA ILE A 142 11.25 9.14 10.25
C ILE A 142 10.56 7.83 9.85
N LEU A 143 11.33 6.83 9.41
CA LEU A 143 10.80 5.54 9.01
C LEU A 143 10.15 4.78 10.18
N GLN A 144 10.62 4.96 11.41
CA GLN A 144 9.97 4.39 12.60
C GLN A 144 8.54 4.89 12.78
N GLN A 145 8.26 6.15 12.43
CA GLN A 145 6.91 6.71 12.48
C GLN A 145 6.03 6.28 11.29
N ILE A 146 6.65 6.04 10.13
CA ILE A 146 5.94 5.57 8.92
C ILE A 146 5.61 4.06 9.02
N TYR A 147 6.46 3.28 9.67
CA TYR A 147 6.29 1.84 9.80
C TYR A 147 5.08 1.51 10.67
N ALA A 148 4.19 0.65 10.17
CA ALA A 148 3.05 0.14 10.92
C ALA A 148 3.39 -1.23 11.52
N PRO A 149 3.87 -1.32 12.78
CA PRO A 149 4.44 -2.55 13.33
C PRO A 149 3.44 -3.68 13.47
N HIS A 150 2.18 -3.39 13.79
CA HIS A 150 1.13 -4.40 13.92
C HIS A 150 0.72 -5.04 12.59
N ALA A 151 0.92 -4.31 11.48
CA ALA A 151 0.59 -4.77 10.14
C ALA A 151 1.85 -5.20 9.36
N HIS A 152 3.04 -5.12 9.98
CA HIS A 152 4.32 -5.37 9.33
C HIS A 152 4.47 -4.65 7.99
N ASN A 153 3.97 -3.41 7.91
CA ASN A 153 3.78 -2.68 6.65
C ASN A 153 4.63 -1.41 6.61
N LEU A 154 5.33 -1.21 5.50
CA LEU A 154 6.06 0.02 5.21
C LEU A 154 5.55 0.59 3.88
N SER A 155 4.90 1.75 3.93
CA SER A 155 4.21 2.33 2.78
C SER A 155 4.74 3.71 2.44
N PHE A 156 5.17 3.87 1.18
CA PHE A 156 5.61 5.11 0.56
C PHE A 156 4.65 5.56 -0.54
N ASN A 157 3.38 5.14 -0.49
CA ASN A 157 2.43 5.39 -1.57
C ASN A 157 2.25 6.90 -1.83
N SER A 158 2.49 7.33 -3.08
CA SER A 158 2.33 8.73 -3.50
C SER A 158 3.21 9.74 -2.74
N TYR A 159 4.46 9.38 -2.41
CA TYR A 159 5.40 10.28 -1.73
C TYR A 159 6.17 11.20 -2.69
N ASP A 160 6.10 10.96 -4.00
CA ASP A 160 6.85 11.69 -5.03
C ASP A 160 8.40 11.60 -4.86
N LEU A 161 8.89 10.53 -4.23
CA LEU A 161 10.32 10.34 -3.97
C LEU A 161 11.06 9.82 -5.20
N GLU A 162 12.30 10.31 -5.41
CA GLU A 162 13.20 9.83 -6.46
C GLU A 162 14.08 8.66 -6.01
N THR A 163 14.39 8.59 -4.72
CA THR A 163 15.23 7.55 -4.12
C THR A 163 14.66 7.09 -2.79
N LEU A 164 14.86 5.81 -2.48
CA LEU A 164 14.48 5.22 -1.21
C LEU A 164 15.69 5.26 -0.25
N PRO A 165 15.53 5.70 1.01
CA PRO A 165 16.64 5.75 1.96
C PRO A 165 17.17 4.34 2.29
N THR A 166 18.47 4.23 2.55
CA THR A 166 19.11 2.93 2.84
C THR A 166 18.62 2.29 4.13
N GLU A 167 18.15 3.11 5.08
CA GLU A 167 17.61 2.72 6.37
C GLU A 167 16.34 1.85 6.26
N VAL A 168 15.67 1.82 5.10
CA VAL A 168 14.55 0.90 4.86
C VAL A 168 14.96 -0.56 5.11
N GLY A 169 16.21 -0.91 4.80
CA GLY A 169 16.75 -2.25 5.07
C GLY A 169 16.90 -2.60 6.56
N LEU A 170 16.60 -1.69 7.49
CA LEU A 170 16.61 -1.95 8.93
C LEU A 170 15.27 -2.52 9.43
N PHE A 171 14.20 -2.42 8.65
CA PHE A 171 12.85 -2.88 9.02
C PHE A 171 12.64 -4.35 8.62
N VAL A 172 13.49 -5.24 9.12
CA VAL A 172 13.59 -6.66 8.70
C VAL A 172 12.29 -7.46 8.84
N ASP A 173 11.40 -7.02 9.72
CA ASP A 173 10.08 -7.61 9.95
C ASP A 173 9.00 -7.09 9.00
N THR A 174 9.36 -6.39 7.92
CA THR A 174 8.39 -5.92 6.91
C THR A 174 7.89 -7.10 6.07
N GLU A 175 6.57 -7.30 6.06
CA GLU A 175 5.87 -8.29 5.23
C GLU A 175 5.25 -7.65 3.98
N ARG A 176 4.90 -6.36 4.05
CA ARG A 176 4.30 -5.59 2.94
C ARG A 176 5.06 -4.29 2.70
N LEU A 177 5.50 -4.09 1.45
CA LEU A 177 6.20 -2.89 1.00
C LEU A 177 5.44 -2.22 -0.15
N VAL A 178 4.99 -0.99 0.07
CA VAL A 178 4.28 -0.21 -0.95
C VAL A 178 5.19 0.91 -1.46
N LEU A 179 5.59 0.83 -2.73
CA LEU A 179 6.41 1.84 -3.41
C LEU A 179 5.63 2.62 -4.47
N SER A 180 4.33 2.36 -4.61
CA SER A 180 3.49 2.88 -5.68
C SER A 180 3.50 4.41 -5.78
N HIS A 181 3.35 4.91 -7.01
CA HIS A 181 3.26 6.32 -7.36
C HIS A 181 4.43 7.16 -6.85
N ASN A 182 5.66 6.66 -7.06
CA ASN A 182 6.90 7.39 -6.84
C ASN A 182 7.71 7.53 -8.12
N LYS A 183 8.83 8.24 -8.04
CA LYS A 183 9.77 8.47 -9.14
C LYS A 183 10.98 7.52 -9.08
N PHE A 184 10.89 6.42 -8.34
CA PHE A 184 12.00 5.49 -8.20
C PHE A 184 12.39 4.88 -9.54
N THR A 185 13.66 5.06 -9.91
CA THR A 185 14.28 4.38 -11.06
C THR A 185 15.19 3.23 -10.62
N ASN A 186 15.61 3.24 -9.35
CA ASN A 186 16.44 2.22 -8.72
C ASN A 186 15.98 1.95 -7.28
N ILE A 187 16.48 0.86 -6.69
CA ILE A 187 16.26 0.48 -5.28
C ILE A 187 17.60 0.26 -4.57
N PRO A 188 17.71 0.57 -3.26
CA PRO A 188 18.94 0.37 -2.50
C PRO A 188 19.21 -1.12 -2.26
N ASP A 189 20.49 -1.51 -2.20
CA ASP A 189 20.89 -2.91 -1.96
C ASP A 189 20.51 -3.38 -0.54
N SER A 190 20.39 -2.45 0.41
CA SER A 190 19.92 -2.74 1.77
C SER A 190 18.51 -3.31 1.81
N LEU A 191 17.71 -3.11 0.75
CA LEU A 191 16.37 -3.67 0.66
C LEU A 191 16.40 -5.21 0.77
N ALA A 192 17.48 -5.87 0.33
CA ALA A 192 17.67 -7.31 0.47
C ALA A 192 17.53 -7.84 1.93
N ASN A 193 17.63 -6.98 2.93
CA ASN A 193 17.44 -7.32 4.34
C ASN A 193 15.98 -7.54 4.75
N LEU A 194 14.99 -7.17 3.91
CA LEU A 194 13.57 -7.40 4.17
C LEU A 194 13.19 -8.87 3.94
N THR A 195 13.83 -9.77 4.68
CA THR A 195 13.77 -11.23 4.45
C THR A 195 12.38 -11.83 4.67
N ASN A 196 11.49 -11.12 5.39
CA ASN A 196 10.10 -11.51 5.61
C ASN A 196 9.12 -10.93 4.58
N LEU A 197 9.60 -10.25 3.54
CA LEU A 197 8.73 -9.60 2.57
C LEU A 197 7.90 -10.62 1.77
N GLN A 198 6.57 -10.46 1.83
CA GLN A 198 5.59 -11.32 1.16
C GLN A 198 4.90 -10.58 0.01
N SER A 199 4.66 -9.28 0.16
CA SER A 199 3.91 -8.47 -0.80
C SER A 199 4.67 -7.19 -1.15
N ILE A 200 4.73 -6.88 -2.45
CA ILE A 200 5.33 -5.66 -2.96
C ILE A 200 4.40 -4.99 -3.98
N GLU A 201 4.22 -3.68 -3.86
CA GLU A 201 3.41 -2.87 -4.77
C GLU A 201 4.29 -1.81 -5.44
N LEU A 202 4.29 -1.82 -6.79
CA LEU A 202 5.20 -1.03 -7.62
C LEU A 202 4.45 -0.19 -8.66
N GLU A 203 3.12 -0.07 -8.54
CA GLU A 203 2.29 0.62 -9.52
C GLU A 203 2.75 2.07 -9.73
N GLY A 204 2.78 2.54 -10.97
CA GLY A 204 3.16 3.92 -11.27
C GLY A 204 4.57 4.29 -10.83
N THR A 205 5.48 3.32 -10.73
CA THR A 205 6.89 3.53 -10.37
C THR A 205 7.79 3.21 -11.56
N PRO A 206 8.59 4.17 -12.07
CA PRO A 206 9.37 4.01 -13.30
C PRO A 206 10.68 3.24 -13.07
N LEU A 207 10.61 2.04 -12.47
CA LEU A 207 11.78 1.23 -12.16
C LEU A 207 12.55 0.82 -13.43
N SER A 208 13.87 0.95 -13.39
CA SER A 208 14.74 0.44 -14.44
C SER A 208 14.73 -1.10 -14.48
N GLN A 209 15.15 -1.67 -15.61
CA GLN A 209 15.31 -3.12 -15.74
C GLN A 209 16.29 -3.68 -14.70
N GLU A 210 17.35 -2.95 -14.36
CA GLU A 210 18.30 -3.35 -13.32
C GLU A 210 17.62 -3.44 -11.95
N ALA A 211 16.80 -2.46 -11.60
CA ALA A 211 16.06 -2.44 -10.34
C ALA A 211 15.07 -3.61 -10.25
N LEU A 212 14.36 -3.91 -11.33
CA LEU A 212 13.48 -5.08 -11.40
C LEU A 212 14.25 -6.39 -11.20
N LEU A 213 15.42 -6.55 -11.83
CA LEU A 213 16.26 -7.73 -11.63
C LEU A 213 16.77 -7.85 -10.18
N LYS A 214 17.07 -6.73 -9.51
CA LYS A 214 17.41 -6.74 -8.08
C LYS A 214 16.23 -7.21 -7.24
N LEU A 215 15.04 -6.66 -7.47
CA LEU A 215 13.83 -7.07 -6.74
C LEU A 215 13.49 -8.55 -6.98
N GLU A 216 13.60 -9.03 -8.21
CA GLU A 216 13.42 -10.46 -8.55
C GLU A 216 14.42 -11.36 -7.81
N LYS A 217 15.66 -10.91 -7.66
CA LYS A 217 16.70 -11.63 -6.92
C LYS A 217 16.46 -11.59 -5.41
N PHE A 218 16.07 -10.44 -4.86
CA PHE A 218 15.87 -10.26 -3.43
C PHE A 218 14.58 -10.95 -2.95
N PHE A 219 13.50 -10.84 -3.72
CA PHE A 219 12.15 -11.26 -3.33
C PHE A 219 11.44 -12.04 -4.44
N PRO A 220 11.95 -13.22 -4.83
CA PRO A 220 11.42 -13.96 -5.97
C PRO A 220 9.92 -14.29 -5.83
N LYS A 221 9.46 -14.67 -4.63
CA LYS A 221 8.04 -14.97 -4.39
C LYS A 221 7.15 -13.73 -4.49
N ALA A 222 7.50 -12.64 -3.80
CA ALA A 222 6.73 -11.40 -3.84
C ALA A 222 6.68 -10.81 -5.28
N MET A 223 7.79 -10.89 -6.02
CA MET A 223 7.82 -10.49 -7.43
C MET A 223 7.03 -11.42 -8.34
N ALA A 224 6.95 -12.72 -8.03
CA ALA A 224 6.09 -13.65 -8.74
C ALA A 224 4.61 -13.28 -8.56
N ASP A 225 4.19 -12.96 -7.34
CA ASP A 225 2.83 -12.48 -7.05
C ASP A 225 2.54 -11.15 -7.74
N TYR A 226 3.48 -10.20 -7.72
CA TYR A 226 3.36 -8.94 -8.45
C TYR A 226 3.11 -9.15 -9.95
N TYR A 227 3.88 -10.03 -10.60
CA TYR A 227 3.68 -10.32 -12.02
C TYR A 227 2.35 -11.02 -12.33
N VAL A 228 1.80 -11.78 -11.38
CA VAL A 228 0.46 -12.38 -11.51
C VAL A 228 -0.62 -11.30 -11.47
N GLN A 229 -0.50 -10.31 -10.57
CA GLN A 229 -1.44 -9.18 -10.52
C GLN A 229 -1.45 -8.38 -11.82
N LEU A 230 -0.27 -8.03 -12.36
CA LEU A 230 -0.20 -7.42 -13.69
C LEU A 230 -0.79 -8.32 -14.79
N GLY A 231 -0.66 -9.64 -14.63
CA GLY A 231 -1.26 -10.62 -15.53
C GLY A 231 -2.80 -10.58 -15.50
N TYR A 232 -3.40 -10.37 -14.33
CA TYR A 232 -4.85 -10.18 -14.17
C TYR A 232 -5.32 -8.87 -14.80
N GLU A 233 -4.60 -7.77 -14.57
CA GLU A 233 -4.91 -6.48 -15.21
C GLU A 233 -4.89 -6.59 -16.74
N ALA A 234 -3.84 -7.21 -17.30
CA ALA A 234 -3.75 -7.44 -18.75
C ALA A 234 -4.86 -8.37 -19.27
N PHE A 235 -5.30 -9.35 -18.47
CA PHE A 235 -6.44 -10.21 -18.81
C PHE A 235 -7.76 -9.41 -18.87
N ASP A 236 -8.00 -8.52 -17.92
CA ASP A 236 -9.19 -7.66 -17.87
C ASP A 236 -9.24 -6.71 -19.08
N GLU A 237 -8.08 -6.22 -19.51
CA GLU A 237 -7.89 -5.46 -20.75
C GLU A 237 -8.01 -6.32 -22.03
N LYS A 238 -8.17 -7.64 -21.88
CA LYS A 238 -8.19 -8.66 -22.95
C LYS A 238 -6.89 -8.77 -23.74
N ASP A 239 -5.76 -8.26 -23.21
CA ASP A 239 -4.43 -8.51 -23.74
C ASP A 239 -3.85 -9.83 -23.18
N PHE A 240 -4.44 -10.92 -23.63
CA PHE A 240 -4.04 -12.26 -23.21
C PHE A 240 -2.57 -12.58 -23.52
N LYS A 241 -1.98 -11.97 -24.56
CA LYS A 241 -0.58 -12.21 -24.91
C LYS A 241 0.35 -11.58 -23.88
N GLN A 242 0.05 -10.36 -23.46
CA GLN A 242 0.81 -9.69 -22.40
C GLN A 242 0.61 -10.41 -21.06
N ALA A 243 -0.60 -10.84 -20.73
CA ALA A 243 -0.88 -11.62 -19.53
C ALA A 243 -0.06 -12.93 -19.49
N ILE A 244 -0.03 -13.71 -20.59
CA ILE A 244 0.81 -14.92 -20.71
C ILE A 244 2.29 -14.61 -20.45
N LYS A 245 2.81 -13.51 -21.02
CA LYS A 245 4.20 -13.10 -20.84
C LYS A 245 4.53 -12.75 -19.38
N LEU A 246 3.61 -12.09 -18.69
CA LEU A 246 3.76 -11.73 -17.28
C LEU A 246 3.69 -12.97 -16.37
N LEU A 247 2.73 -13.87 -16.62
CA LEU A 247 2.61 -15.14 -15.89
C LEU A 247 3.83 -16.04 -16.09
N ALA A 248 4.43 -16.04 -17.29
CA ALA A 248 5.68 -16.75 -17.54
C ALA A 248 6.85 -16.22 -16.67
N LYS A 249 6.91 -14.91 -16.40
CA LYS A 249 7.87 -14.36 -15.44
C LYS A 249 7.58 -14.84 -14.02
N SER A 250 6.31 -14.87 -13.63
CA SER A 250 5.91 -15.36 -12.30
C SER A 250 6.31 -16.83 -12.08
N LEU A 251 6.01 -17.71 -13.05
CA LEU A 251 6.41 -19.11 -13.00
C LEU A 251 7.93 -19.31 -13.04
N ALA A 252 8.69 -18.40 -13.65
CA ALA A 252 10.15 -18.46 -13.61
C ALA A 252 10.70 -18.18 -12.20
N LEU A 253 10.02 -17.33 -11.42
CA LEU A 253 10.42 -16.94 -10.07
C LEU A 253 9.90 -17.89 -8.99
N ASN A 254 8.74 -18.50 -9.22
CA ASN A 254 8.11 -19.46 -8.32
C ASN A 254 7.55 -20.65 -9.13
N PRO A 255 8.43 -21.55 -9.60
CA PRO A 255 8.04 -22.64 -10.47
C PRO A 255 7.15 -23.65 -9.73
N GLY A 256 6.14 -24.17 -10.43
CA GLY A 256 5.24 -25.18 -9.88
C GLY A 256 4.21 -24.63 -8.91
N ASN A 257 3.93 -23.32 -8.91
CA ASN A 257 2.77 -22.79 -8.21
C ASN A 257 1.48 -23.18 -8.98
N PRO A 258 0.59 -24.00 -8.41
CA PRO A 258 -0.60 -24.50 -9.12
C PRO A 258 -1.58 -23.38 -9.51
N HIS A 259 -1.68 -22.32 -8.71
CA HIS A 259 -2.54 -21.18 -9.02
C HIS A 259 -2.00 -20.41 -10.24
N TYR A 260 -0.69 -20.16 -10.32
CA TYR A 260 -0.11 -19.46 -11.47
C TYR A 260 -0.24 -20.27 -12.76
N LEU A 261 -0.03 -21.59 -12.68
CA LEU A 261 -0.23 -22.51 -13.80
C LEU A 261 -1.68 -22.48 -14.30
N ASN A 262 -2.65 -22.52 -13.37
CA ASN A 262 -4.07 -22.41 -13.71
C ASN A 262 -4.39 -21.08 -14.39
N THR A 263 -3.94 -19.96 -13.83
CA THR A 263 -4.15 -18.61 -14.42
C THR A 263 -3.52 -18.49 -15.80
N GLN A 264 -2.33 -19.08 -16.01
CA GLN A 264 -1.68 -19.11 -17.32
C GLN A 264 -2.45 -20.00 -18.32
N GLY A 265 -2.97 -21.14 -17.88
CA GLY A 265 -3.84 -22.00 -18.69
C GLY A 265 -5.11 -21.28 -19.15
N ILE A 266 -5.78 -20.53 -18.25
CA ILE A 266 -6.95 -19.70 -18.59
C ILE A 266 -6.59 -18.66 -19.65
N ASN A 267 -5.44 -18.01 -19.51
CA ASN A 267 -4.99 -17.02 -20.49
C ASN A 267 -4.69 -17.64 -21.86
N TYR A 268 -4.05 -18.81 -21.91
CA TYR A 268 -3.87 -19.56 -23.16
C TYR A 268 -5.20 -19.97 -23.79
N LEU A 269 -6.17 -20.41 -22.98
CA LEU A 269 -7.51 -20.74 -23.42
C LEU A 269 -8.19 -19.53 -24.07
N CYS A 270 -8.19 -18.37 -23.40
CA CYS A 270 -8.73 -17.12 -23.93
C CYS A 270 -8.02 -16.65 -25.20
N ASN A 271 -6.70 -16.87 -25.29
CA ASN A 271 -5.90 -16.62 -26.49
C ASN A 271 -6.05 -17.70 -27.60
N LYS A 272 -6.89 -18.73 -27.39
CA LYS A 272 -7.17 -19.86 -28.30
C LYS A 272 -5.97 -20.78 -28.58
N ASP A 273 -4.95 -20.74 -27.72
CA ASP A 273 -3.84 -21.70 -27.76
C ASP A 273 -4.18 -22.90 -26.87
N PHE A 274 -5.07 -23.73 -27.38
CA PHE A 274 -5.73 -24.76 -26.59
C PHE A 274 -4.78 -25.87 -26.12
N ASP A 275 -3.73 -26.16 -26.87
CA ASP A 275 -2.77 -27.20 -26.50
C ASP A 275 -1.90 -26.73 -25.32
N GLN A 276 -1.48 -25.45 -25.33
CA GLN A 276 -0.81 -24.85 -24.17
C GLN A 276 -1.74 -24.74 -22.97
N ALA A 277 -3.01 -24.38 -23.17
CA ALA A 277 -3.99 -24.30 -22.08
C ALA A 277 -4.11 -25.64 -21.34
N ILE A 278 -4.36 -26.74 -22.08
CA ILE A 278 -4.45 -28.09 -21.51
C ILE A 278 -3.17 -28.46 -20.77
N ALA A 279 -1.99 -28.25 -21.38
CA ALA A 279 -0.72 -28.59 -20.76
C ALA A 279 -0.50 -27.86 -19.42
N HIS A 280 -0.89 -26.59 -19.32
CA HIS A 280 -0.76 -25.82 -18.07
C HIS A 280 -1.78 -26.24 -17.01
N PHE A 281 -2.99 -26.63 -17.40
CA PHE A 281 -3.96 -27.20 -16.45
C PHE A 281 -3.48 -28.56 -15.92
N GLU A 282 -2.96 -29.43 -16.78
CA GLU A 282 -2.37 -30.72 -16.38
C GLU A 282 -1.20 -30.53 -15.41
N GLN A 283 -0.26 -29.63 -15.75
CA GLN A 283 0.84 -29.25 -14.84
C GLN A 283 0.34 -28.66 -13.53
N GLY A 284 -0.73 -27.85 -13.57
CA GLY A 284 -1.37 -27.28 -12.38
C GLY A 284 -1.87 -28.39 -11.45
N ILE A 285 -2.58 -29.39 -11.98
CA ILE A 285 -3.07 -30.54 -11.21
C ILE A 285 -1.89 -31.31 -10.60
N GLU A 286 -0.84 -31.59 -11.39
CA GLU A 286 0.38 -32.25 -10.89
C GLU A 286 1.06 -31.45 -9.76
N ALA A 287 0.98 -30.12 -9.82
CA ALA A 287 1.49 -29.20 -8.81
C ALA A 287 0.58 -29.00 -7.60
N GLY A 288 -0.57 -29.69 -7.54
CA GLY A 288 -1.50 -29.64 -6.41
C GLY A 288 -2.70 -28.70 -6.58
N LEU A 289 -2.99 -28.24 -7.80
CA LEU A 289 -4.30 -27.66 -8.12
C LEU A 289 -5.38 -28.71 -7.86
N GLU A 290 -6.50 -28.28 -7.30
CA GLU A 290 -7.65 -29.13 -7.05
C GLU A 290 -8.07 -29.84 -8.37
N PRO A 291 -8.08 -31.19 -8.42
CA PRO A 291 -8.23 -31.91 -9.68
C PRO A 291 -9.50 -31.57 -10.45
N ALA A 292 -10.64 -31.39 -9.76
CA ALA A 292 -11.90 -31.07 -10.44
C ALA A 292 -11.81 -29.69 -11.12
N THR A 293 -11.24 -28.67 -10.46
CA THR A 293 -10.98 -27.36 -11.05
C THR A 293 -10.13 -27.44 -12.33
N GLY A 294 -9.01 -28.16 -12.30
CA GLY A 294 -8.14 -28.31 -13.47
C GLY A 294 -8.83 -29.08 -14.61
N MET A 295 -9.53 -30.18 -14.29
CA MET A 295 -10.24 -31.00 -15.27
C MET A 295 -11.44 -30.26 -15.88
N TYR A 296 -12.11 -29.41 -15.11
CA TYR A 296 -13.17 -28.53 -15.61
C TYR A 296 -12.63 -27.58 -16.68
N ASN A 297 -11.50 -26.93 -16.40
CA ASN A 297 -10.86 -26.02 -17.36
C ASN A 297 -10.36 -26.74 -18.63
N ILE A 298 -9.92 -27.99 -18.51
CA ILE A 298 -9.61 -28.87 -19.65
C ILE A 298 -10.89 -29.18 -20.45
N ALA A 299 -12.03 -29.45 -19.78
CA ALA A 299 -13.31 -29.64 -20.44
C ALA A 299 -13.76 -28.39 -21.20
N CYS A 300 -13.70 -27.20 -20.57
CA CYS A 300 -13.95 -25.91 -21.24
C CYS A 300 -13.06 -25.75 -22.48
N THR A 301 -11.79 -26.14 -22.38
CA THR A 301 -10.86 -26.12 -23.50
C THR A 301 -11.31 -27.03 -24.65
N PHE A 302 -11.69 -28.28 -24.38
CA PHE A 302 -12.22 -29.18 -25.42
C PHE A 302 -13.56 -28.71 -26.00
N SER A 303 -14.39 -28.03 -25.21
CA SER A 303 -15.60 -27.35 -25.69
C SER A 303 -15.27 -26.36 -26.79
N ARG A 304 -14.32 -25.45 -26.53
CA ARG A 304 -13.91 -24.42 -27.47
C ARG A 304 -13.16 -24.99 -28.69
N LYS A 305 -12.45 -26.12 -28.53
CA LYS A 305 -11.91 -26.92 -29.65
C LYS A 305 -12.97 -27.65 -30.48
N LYS A 306 -14.21 -27.73 -30.01
CA LYS A 306 -15.32 -28.51 -30.58
C LYS A 306 -15.08 -30.03 -30.57
N GLU A 307 -14.30 -30.53 -29.61
CA GLU A 307 -14.01 -31.95 -29.42
C GLU A 307 -14.99 -32.59 -28.42
N LYS A 308 -16.25 -32.75 -28.83
CA LYS A 308 -17.38 -33.20 -27.98
C LYS A 308 -17.07 -34.43 -27.12
N SER A 309 -16.48 -35.48 -27.69
CA SER A 309 -16.23 -36.72 -26.95
C SER A 309 -15.26 -36.53 -25.77
N LYS A 310 -14.24 -35.68 -25.93
CA LYS A 310 -13.28 -35.40 -24.85
C LYS A 310 -13.86 -34.43 -23.82
N LEU A 311 -14.57 -33.40 -24.28
CA LEU A 311 -15.39 -32.53 -23.43
C LEU A 311 -16.24 -33.35 -22.46
N LEU A 312 -17.12 -34.21 -22.99
CA LEU A 312 -18.07 -34.96 -22.17
C LEU A 312 -17.37 -35.90 -21.20
N ARG A 313 -16.26 -36.51 -21.60
CA ARG A 313 -15.45 -37.35 -20.71
C ARG A 313 -14.90 -36.54 -19.54
N PHE A 314 -14.16 -35.46 -19.82
CA PHE A 314 -13.56 -34.65 -18.75
C PHE A 314 -14.60 -33.98 -17.86
N LEU A 315 -15.71 -33.50 -18.43
CA LEU A 315 -16.80 -32.91 -17.65
C LEU A 315 -17.48 -33.93 -16.74
N LYS A 316 -17.71 -35.15 -17.24
CA LYS A 316 -18.23 -36.24 -16.41
C LYS A 316 -17.29 -36.55 -15.25
N ASP A 317 -16.01 -36.77 -15.53
CA ASP A 317 -15.02 -37.09 -14.51
C ASP A 317 -14.89 -35.95 -13.47
N THR A 318 -14.99 -34.69 -13.91
CA THR A 318 -15.02 -33.50 -13.05
C THR A 318 -16.22 -33.51 -12.09
N ILE A 319 -17.42 -33.78 -12.62
CA ILE A 319 -18.67 -33.81 -11.85
C ILE A 319 -18.70 -34.97 -10.84
N GLU A 320 -18.08 -36.10 -11.17
CA GLU A 320 -17.91 -37.23 -10.26
C GLU A 320 -17.01 -36.89 -9.07
N LEU A 321 -16.02 -36.00 -9.27
CA LEU A 321 -15.15 -35.49 -8.20
C LEU A 321 -15.84 -34.42 -7.36
N ASP A 322 -16.48 -33.45 -8.01
CA ASP A 322 -17.20 -32.37 -7.34
C ASP A 322 -18.47 -31.96 -8.11
N THR A 323 -19.62 -32.24 -7.48
CA THR A 323 -20.95 -31.92 -8.01
C THR A 323 -21.22 -30.42 -8.17
N TYR A 324 -20.43 -29.54 -7.54
CA TYR A 324 -20.49 -28.09 -7.75
C TYR A 324 -20.42 -27.72 -9.24
N PHE A 325 -19.59 -28.43 -10.00
CA PHE A 325 -19.38 -28.16 -11.42
C PHE A 325 -20.59 -28.49 -12.32
N LYS A 326 -21.60 -29.22 -11.83
CA LYS A 326 -22.88 -29.40 -12.54
C LYS A 326 -23.57 -28.05 -12.76
N GLY A 327 -23.67 -27.27 -11.69
CA GLY A 327 -24.29 -25.94 -11.71
C GLY A 327 -23.48 -24.97 -12.57
N GLN A 328 -22.16 -25.00 -12.42
CA GLN A 328 -21.25 -24.16 -13.24
C GLN A 328 -21.42 -24.45 -14.72
N ALA A 329 -21.36 -25.73 -15.13
CA ALA A 329 -21.46 -26.13 -16.53
C ALA A 329 -22.80 -25.73 -17.19
N ALA A 330 -23.87 -25.63 -16.40
CA ALA A 330 -25.19 -25.22 -16.88
C ALA A 330 -25.28 -23.72 -17.23
N SER A 331 -24.37 -22.88 -16.72
CA SER A 331 -24.35 -21.43 -16.93
C SER A 331 -23.08 -20.90 -17.59
N ASP A 332 -22.02 -21.70 -17.68
CA ASP A 332 -20.73 -21.31 -18.27
C ASP A 332 -20.83 -21.19 -19.80
N GLU A 333 -20.50 -20.01 -20.33
CA GLU A 333 -20.58 -19.69 -21.76
C GLU A 333 -19.66 -20.57 -22.61
N ASP A 334 -18.59 -21.13 -22.04
CA ASP A 334 -17.72 -22.06 -22.77
C ASP A 334 -18.48 -23.32 -23.22
N PHE A 335 -19.58 -23.68 -22.56
CA PHE A 335 -20.45 -24.80 -22.95
C PHE A 335 -21.72 -24.41 -23.67
N ALA A 336 -21.92 -23.13 -24.01
CA ALA A 336 -23.17 -22.63 -24.60
C ALA A 336 -23.59 -23.41 -25.87
N ALA A 337 -22.62 -23.88 -26.66
CA ALA A 337 -22.87 -24.69 -27.86
C ALA A 337 -23.48 -26.07 -27.57
N TYR A 338 -23.40 -26.55 -26.33
CA TYR A 338 -23.81 -27.88 -25.90
C TYR A 338 -25.04 -27.89 -24.98
N TRP A 339 -25.60 -26.73 -24.61
CA TRP A 339 -26.78 -26.67 -23.72
C TRP A 339 -28.06 -27.31 -24.29
N GLN A 340 -28.11 -27.56 -25.60
CA GLN A 340 -29.20 -28.32 -26.25
C GLN A 340 -28.79 -29.75 -26.64
N ASP A 341 -27.54 -30.13 -26.36
CA ASP A 341 -27.01 -31.46 -26.67
C ASP A 341 -27.49 -32.46 -25.62
N ALA A 342 -28.08 -33.57 -26.08
CA ALA A 342 -28.69 -34.56 -25.19
C ALA A 342 -27.69 -35.21 -24.22
N ASP A 343 -26.48 -35.49 -24.68
CA ASP A 343 -25.45 -36.13 -23.86
C ASP A 343 -24.92 -35.15 -22.81
N PHE A 344 -24.77 -33.86 -23.17
CA PHE A 344 -24.37 -32.82 -22.22
C PHE A 344 -25.44 -32.59 -21.15
N ILE A 345 -26.72 -32.48 -21.57
CA ILE A 345 -27.85 -32.31 -20.66
C ILE A 345 -27.92 -33.45 -19.65
N ALA A 346 -27.66 -34.69 -20.07
CA ALA A 346 -27.66 -35.86 -19.19
C ALA A 346 -26.60 -35.74 -18.06
N LEU A 347 -25.46 -35.08 -18.30
CA LEU A 347 -24.43 -34.89 -17.27
C LEU A 347 -24.80 -33.86 -16.20
N ILE A 348 -25.59 -32.83 -16.55
CA ILE A 348 -25.83 -31.67 -15.67
C ILE A 348 -27.23 -31.62 -15.03
N LYS A 349 -28.18 -32.45 -15.45
CA LYS A 349 -29.57 -32.45 -14.93
C LYS A 349 -29.91 -33.58 -13.94
N GLU A 350 -29.06 -34.58 -13.81
CA GLU A 350 -29.11 -35.57 -12.72
C GLU A 350 -28.43 -35.03 -11.47
#